data_AF-A0A8J4UKB7-F1
#
_entry.id   AF-A0A8J4UKB7-F1
#
_cell.length_a   1.000
_cell.length_b   1.000
_cell.length_c   1.000
_cell.angle_alpha   90.00
_cell.angle_beta   90.00
_cell.angle_gamma   90.00
#
_symmetry.space_group_name_H-M   'P 1'
#
loop_
_entity.id
_entity.type
_entity.pdbx_description
1 polymer ?
#
loop_
_entity_poly.entity_id
_entity_poly.type
_entity_poly.pdbx_seq_one_letter_code
_entity_poly.pdbx_strand_id
1 'polypeptide(L)'
;MDSTHKKLQLKSEVGLMGGVSLIAGVMIGSGIFMSPQGVLQNIGSPGASLASWAGCGLLSMLASLSYAELGTVIRESGGEYIYILRTSGNLMAFVFAFTSLVVVRPSSNTGLALSFAQNAVAPFYEDCQPPSLVVKSVAACGLLLLALVNCLNVRASMAITTILMATKFFALTVISIGGVMLLIQGNTDNLQNAFEGTNLSVGVIGMAFYQCLWAYDGWNNLNSVTEDLKHPEVGHSAHEVHTALRNVCIITLLANARVVMDSTSKKLQLKSEVGLMGGVSLIAGVVIGSGIFMSPQTVLLNIGSPGASLVIWACCGLLAMLASLSYAELGTVIRESGGEYIYIMRTSGNLMAFIFAFTSVIVVRPVSMTGLALSFAQNAVAPFYDNCTPPEVVLKSVAAVGLLVLVIVNCLNVRISVVVTTILMGVKSLALLVISIGGIVLLIQGNTDNLQNAFEGTSQSVGVIGMAFYQCLWSYDGWNNLNSVTEELKRPEVNLPRALMIAIPVVTILYLLVNVSYLTVMTPREMMVSGAVAVTWGNKVLGSWGWVMSTAAALSSFGSLNGSFFSGGRVCFVAAREGHM
;
A
#
# COMPACT_ATOMS: atom_id res chain seq x y z
N MET A 1 -33.19 17.84 -31.52
CA MET A 1 -32.43 18.61 -30.51
C MET A 1 -31.01 18.14 -30.57
N ASP A 2 -30.19 18.95 -31.23
CA ASP A 2 -28.78 18.78 -31.51
C ASP A 2 -28.01 19.37 -30.31
N SER A 3 -27.31 18.54 -29.56
CA SER A 3 -26.30 18.98 -28.60
C SER A 3 -24.98 18.33 -28.98
N THR A 4 -24.29 19.01 -29.88
CA THR A 4 -22.91 18.76 -30.30
C THR A 4 -22.04 18.70 -29.05
N HIS A 5 -21.68 17.51 -28.58
CA HIS A 5 -20.53 17.34 -27.70
C HIS A 5 -19.31 17.79 -28.51
N LYS A 6 -18.91 19.06 -28.37
CA LYS A 6 -17.58 19.53 -28.78
C LYS A 6 -16.58 18.65 -28.03
N LYS A 7 -16.02 17.64 -28.70
CA LYS A 7 -14.81 16.98 -28.21
C LYS A 7 -13.79 18.09 -27.96
N LEU A 8 -13.34 18.22 -26.71
CA LEU A 8 -12.20 19.07 -26.36
C LEU A 8 -11.02 18.58 -27.20
N GLN A 9 -10.73 19.28 -28.30
CA GLN A 9 -9.54 19.03 -29.11
C GLN A 9 -8.44 19.94 -28.58
N LEU A 10 -7.31 19.33 -28.23
CA LEU A 10 -6.12 20.09 -27.86
C LEU A 10 -5.57 20.83 -29.09
N LYS A 11 -4.92 21.97 -28.88
CA LYS A 11 -4.34 22.75 -29.97
C LYS A 11 -3.00 22.16 -30.36
N SER A 12 -2.80 21.93 -31.66
CA SER A 12 -1.54 21.42 -32.22
C SER A 12 -0.43 22.49 -32.18
N GLU A 13 0.15 22.74 -31.00
CA GLU A 13 1.18 23.77 -30.79
C GLU A 13 2.61 23.22 -30.84
N VAL A 14 2.84 21.91 -30.69
CA VAL A 14 4.16 21.28 -30.55
C VAL A 14 4.76 20.92 -31.92
N GLY A 15 5.84 21.60 -32.31
CA GLY A 15 6.64 21.26 -33.49
C GLY A 15 7.73 20.22 -33.20
N LEU A 16 8.49 19.80 -34.23
CA LEU A 16 9.57 18.81 -34.12
C LEU A 16 10.55 19.11 -32.99
N MET A 17 11.05 20.36 -32.90
CA MET A 17 11.97 20.77 -31.84
C MET A 17 11.34 20.71 -30.44
N GLY A 18 10.03 20.93 -30.32
CA GLY A 18 9.30 20.79 -29.06
C GLY A 18 9.08 19.33 -28.66
N GLY A 19 8.87 18.44 -29.63
CA GLY A 19 8.79 17.00 -29.39
C GLY A 19 10.13 16.40 -28.99
N VAL A 20 11.20 16.77 -29.69
CA VAL A 20 12.57 16.39 -29.34
C VAL A 20 12.94 16.92 -27.95
N SER A 21 12.56 18.16 -27.62
CA SER A 21 12.87 18.72 -26.30
C SER A 21 12.08 18.08 -25.16
N LEU A 22 10.85 17.66 -25.42
CA LEU A 22 10.05 16.90 -24.45
C LEU A 22 10.69 15.53 -24.16
N ILE A 23 11.04 14.77 -25.20
CA ILE A 23 11.67 13.44 -25.03
C ILE A 23 13.03 13.58 -24.35
N ALA A 24 13.93 14.38 -24.93
CA ALA A 24 15.28 14.52 -24.42
C ALA A 24 15.31 15.19 -23.03
N GLY A 25 14.40 16.14 -22.76
CA GLY A 25 14.31 16.83 -21.47
C GLY A 25 13.86 15.93 -20.32
N VAL A 26 13.00 14.94 -20.60
CA VAL A 26 12.56 13.95 -19.62
C VAL A 26 13.54 12.79 -19.49
N MET A 27 14.03 12.23 -20.61
CA MET A 27 15.00 11.12 -20.59
C MET A 27 16.33 11.53 -19.94
N ILE A 28 16.83 12.74 -20.23
CA ILE A 28 18.01 13.27 -19.56
C ILE A 28 17.55 13.74 -18.17
N GLY A 29 17.47 12.81 -17.21
CA GLY A 29 16.95 13.03 -15.86
C GLY A 29 17.98 12.87 -14.75
N SER A 30 17.53 12.76 -13.49
CA SER A 30 18.37 12.34 -12.36
C SER A 30 18.95 10.93 -12.55
N GLY A 31 18.32 10.13 -13.41
CA GLY A 31 18.77 8.81 -13.83
C GLY A 31 20.26 8.72 -14.15
N ILE A 32 20.76 9.55 -15.06
CA ILE A 32 22.17 9.49 -15.49
C ILE A 32 23.16 9.94 -14.41
N PHE A 33 22.72 10.75 -13.44
CA PHE A 33 23.58 11.23 -12.36
C PHE A 33 23.67 10.25 -11.19
N MET A 34 22.65 9.41 -10.98
CA MET A 34 22.58 8.46 -9.86
C MET A 34 22.88 7.02 -10.28
N SER A 35 22.39 6.60 -11.44
CA SER A 35 22.42 5.19 -11.87
C SER A 35 23.81 4.62 -12.14
N PRO A 36 24.83 5.39 -12.62
CA PRO A 36 26.15 4.83 -12.85
C PRO A 36 26.77 4.19 -11.60
N GLN A 37 26.58 4.83 -10.43
CA GLN A 37 27.04 4.27 -9.16
C GLN A 37 26.35 2.95 -8.83
N GLY A 38 25.03 2.89 -8.96
CA GLY A 38 24.27 1.68 -8.66
C GLY A 38 24.59 0.53 -9.62
N VAL A 39 24.68 0.81 -10.93
CA VAL A 39 24.99 -0.20 -11.96
C VAL A 39 26.37 -0.79 -11.69
N LEU A 40 27.35 0.05 -11.37
CA LEU A 40 28.71 -0.40 -11.05
C LEU A 40 28.79 -1.15 -9.73
N GLN A 41 28.06 -0.72 -8.69
CA GLN A 41 27.99 -1.42 -7.40
C GLN A 41 27.41 -2.83 -7.53
N ASN A 42 26.42 -3.00 -8.40
CA ASN A 42 25.80 -4.29 -8.65
C ASN A 42 26.72 -5.19 -9.48
N ILE A 43 27.15 -4.73 -10.67
CA ILE A 43 27.88 -5.56 -11.64
C ILE A 43 29.36 -5.77 -11.27
N GLY A 44 29.96 -4.83 -10.54
CA GLY A 44 31.32 -4.94 -10.00
C GLY A 44 32.46 -4.62 -10.97
N SER A 45 32.19 -4.40 -12.27
CA SER A 45 33.22 -4.08 -13.27
C SER A 45 32.84 -2.92 -14.21
N PRO A 46 33.79 -2.03 -14.56
CA PRO A 46 33.54 -0.89 -15.46
C PRO A 46 33.08 -1.29 -16.86
N GLY A 47 33.70 -2.32 -17.44
CA GLY A 47 33.43 -2.81 -18.80
C GLY A 47 32.04 -3.42 -18.92
N ALA A 48 31.61 -4.23 -17.96
CA ALA A 48 30.25 -4.79 -17.98
C ALA A 48 29.18 -3.75 -17.64
N SER A 49 29.52 -2.73 -16.84
CA SER A 49 28.65 -1.55 -16.64
C SER A 49 28.42 -0.83 -17.97
N LEU A 50 29.48 -0.48 -18.72
CA LEU A 50 29.37 0.15 -20.04
C LEU A 50 28.61 -0.71 -21.05
N ALA A 51 28.84 -2.02 -21.06
CA ALA A 51 28.08 -2.95 -21.91
C ALA A 51 26.59 -2.97 -21.56
N SER A 52 26.25 -2.91 -20.27
CA SER A 52 24.86 -2.86 -19.80
C SER A 52 24.18 -1.56 -20.20
N TRP A 53 24.89 -0.42 -20.11
CA TRP A 53 24.41 0.87 -20.61
C TRP A 53 24.13 0.83 -22.12
N ALA A 54 25.06 0.30 -22.91
CA ALA A 54 24.89 0.16 -24.35
C ALA A 54 23.69 -0.76 -24.69
N GLY A 55 23.55 -1.88 -24.00
CA GLY A 55 22.43 -2.82 -24.18
C GLY A 55 21.08 -2.20 -23.83
N CYS A 56 20.99 -1.50 -22.70
CA CYS A 56 19.76 -0.81 -22.29
C CYS A 56 19.41 0.35 -23.22
N GLY A 57 20.40 1.07 -23.74
CA GLY A 57 20.20 2.10 -24.76
C GLY A 57 19.62 1.53 -26.06
N LEU A 58 20.15 0.39 -26.54
CA LEU A 58 19.63 -0.30 -27.72
C LEU A 58 18.18 -0.78 -27.49
N LEU A 59 17.91 -1.40 -26.34
CA LEU A 59 16.56 -1.86 -25.98
C LEU A 59 15.56 -0.69 -25.91
N SER A 60 15.95 0.42 -25.29
CA SER A 60 15.12 1.62 -25.18
C SER A 60 14.84 2.24 -26.55
N MET A 61 15.84 2.24 -27.46
CA MET A 61 15.67 2.68 -28.83
C MET A 61 14.66 1.81 -29.59
N LEU A 62 14.78 0.48 -29.51
CA LEU A 62 13.84 -0.46 -30.13
C LEU A 62 12.41 -0.30 -29.58
N ALA A 63 12.28 -0.12 -28.26
CA ALA A 63 11.01 0.15 -27.61
C ALA A 63 10.39 1.48 -28.09
N SER A 64 11.20 2.54 -28.18
CA SER A 64 10.74 3.85 -28.68
C SER A 64 10.28 3.80 -30.14
N LEU A 65 10.95 3.03 -31.00
CA LEU A 65 10.55 2.86 -32.40
C LEU A 65 9.23 2.10 -32.50
N SER A 66 9.06 1.05 -31.68
CA SER A 66 7.81 0.27 -31.62
C SER A 66 6.64 1.15 -31.15
N TYR A 67 6.85 2.02 -30.17
CA TYR A 67 5.83 2.97 -29.72
C TYR A 67 5.60 4.09 -30.74
N ALA A 68 6.62 4.55 -31.45
CA ALA A 68 6.45 5.55 -32.50
C ALA A 68 5.50 5.03 -33.60
N GLU A 69 5.64 3.76 -34.02
CA GLU A 69 4.69 3.12 -34.94
C GLU A 69 3.26 3.17 -34.35
N LEU A 70 3.10 2.76 -33.09
CA LEU A 70 1.79 2.76 -32.43
C LEU A 70 1.16 4.15 -32.35
N GLY A 71 1.97 5.20 -32.14
CA GLY A 71 1.55 6.60 -32.14
C GLY A 71 1.15 7.14 -33.51
N THR A 72 1.70 6.60 -34.60
CA THR A 72 1.26 6.96 -35.96
C THR A 72 -0.06 6.28 -36.35
N VAL A 73 -0.33 5.09 -35.80
CA VAL A 73 -1.55 4.32 -36.03
C VAL A 73 -2.72 4.82 -35.17
N ILE A 74 -2.48 5.08 -33.88
CA ILE A 74 -3.48 5.54 -32.91
C ILE A 74 -3.15 6.97 -32.52
N ARG A 75 -3.86 7.92 -33.14
CA ARG A 75 -3.56 9.37 -33.06
C ARG A 75 -4.28 10.11 -31.94
N GLU A 76 -5.07 9.40 -31.12
CA GLU A 76 -5.76 9.99 -29.98
C GLU A 76 -4.77 10.26 -28.85
N SER A 77 -4.94 11.40 -28.16
CA SER A 77 -4.12 11.75 -27.00
C SER A 77 -4.45 10.86 -25.80
N GLY A 78 -3.41 10.41 -25.10
CA GLY A 78 -3.53 9.57 -23.91
C GLY A 78 -2.58 8.37 -23.87
N GLY A 79 -1.76 8.16 -24.91
CA GLY A 79 -0.64 7.22 -24.90
C GLY A 79 -1.05 5.80 -24.56
N GLU A 80 -0.34 5.19 -23.61
CA GLU A 80 -0.55 3.81 -23.17
C GLU A 80 -1.98 3.50 -22.74
N TYR A 81 -2.67 4.49 -22.14
CA TYR A 81 -4.08 4.33 -21.79
C TYR A 81 -4.95 4.05 -23.01
N ILE A 82 -4.79 4.84 -24.08
CA ILE A 82 -5.57 4.68 -25.31
C ILE A 82 -5.18 3.39 -26.02
N TYR A 83 -3.90 3.02 -26.00
CA TYR A 83 -3.45 1.76 -26.59
C TYR A 83 -4.07 0.56 -25.91
N ILE A 84 -4.11 0.57 -24.58
CA ILE A 84 -4.76 -0.48 -23.78
C ILE A 84 -6.29 -0.42 -23.96
N LEU A 85 -6.87 0.77 -24.05
CA LEU A 85 -8.30 0.96 -24.31
C LEU A 85 -8.72 0.33 -25.64
N ARG A 86 -7.91 0.52 -26.68
CA ARG A 86 -8.22 0.02 -28.02
C ARG A 86 -7.97 -1.47 -28.19
N THR A 87 -6.98 -2.01 -27.49
CA THR A 87 -6.58 -3.43 -27.59
C THR A 87 -7.34 -4.33 -26.61
N SER A 88 -7.57 -3.84 -25.39
CA SER A 88 -8.01 -4.64 -24.24
C SER A 88 -9.31 -4.14 -23.61
N GLY A 89 -9.88 -3.04 -24.12
CA GLY A 89 -11.16 -2.48 -23.70
C GLY A 89 -11.11 -1.60 -22.45
N ASN A 90 -12.28 -1.10 -22.04
CA ASN A 90 -12.43 -0.08 -21.00
C ASN A 90 -11.88 -0.49 -19.62
N LEU A 91 -12.03 -1.77 -19.25
CA LEU A 91 -11.62 -2.26 -17.94
C LEU A 91 -10.09 -2.22 -17.77
N MET A 92 -9.35 -2.79 -18.73
CA MET A 92 -7.89 -2.81 -18.68
C MET A 92 -7.30 -1.40 -18.79
N ALA A 93 -7.92 -0.54 -19.60
CA ALA A 93 -7.52 0.85 -19.70
C ALA A 93 -7.75 1.60 -18.38
N PHE A 94 -8.89 1.38 -17.72
CA PHE A 94 -9.17 1.96 -16.41
C PHE A 94 -8.16 1.47 -15.36
N VAL A 95 -7.90 0.16 -15.28
CA VAL A 95 -6.90 -0.39 -14.35
C VAL A 95 -5.53 0.23 -14.58
N PHE A 96 -5.11 0.34 -15.84
CA PHE A 96 -3.86 1.01 -16.19
C PHE A 96 -3.86 2.48 -15.77
N ALA A 97 -4.90 3.25 -16.14
CA ALA A 97 -5.01 4.66 -15.79
C ALA A 97 -5.02 4.88 -14.27
N PHE A 98 -5.78 4.07 -13.54
CA PHE A 98 -5.87 4.15 -12.08
C PHE A 98 -4.52 3.81 -11.44
N THR A 99 -3.90 2.70 -11.84
CA THR A 99 -2.58 2.30 -11.33
C THR A 99 -1.51 3.35 -11.65
N SER A 100 -1.55 3.88 -12.87
CA SER A 100 -0.63 4.92 -13.33
C SER A 100 -0.82 6.22 -12.53
N LEU A 101 -2.06 6.66 -12.31
CA LEU A 101 -2.37 7.93 -11.65
C LEU A 101 -2.25 7.87 -10.12
N VAL A 102 -2.58 6.75 -9.49
CA VAL A 102 -2.60 6.61 -8.02
C VAL A 102 -1.28 6.08 -7.48
N VAL A 103 -0.61 5.19 -8.21
CA VAL A 103 0.59 4.49 -7.72
C VAL A 103 1.83 4.94 -8.46
N VAL A 104 1.90 4.71 -9.78
CA VAL A 104 3.15 4.83 -10.54
C VAL A 104 3.63 6.28 -10.64
N ARG A 105 2.79 7.19 -11.14
CA ARG A 105 3.17 8.60 -11.35
C ARG A 105 3.44 9.34 -10.04
N PRO A 106 2.62 9.23 -8.98
CA PRO A 106 2.94 9.87 -7.71
C PRO A 106 4.23 9.34 -7.08
N SER A 107 4.47 8.02 -7.15
CA SER A 107 5.70 7.41 -6.61
C SER A 107 6.93 7.86 -7.40
N SER A 108 6.86 7.86 -8.72
CA SER A 108 7.94 8.34 -9.59
C SER A 108 8.24 9.82 -9.35
N ASN A 109 7.23 10.68 -9.33
CA ASN A 109 7.38 12.11 -9.06
C ASN A 109 7.98 12.38 -7.67
N THR A 110 7.58 11.59 -6.66
CA THR A 110 8.16 11.68 -5.31
C THR A 110 9.64 11.27 -5.30
N GLY A 111 9.98 10.18 -6.00
CA GLY A 111 11.37 9.73 -6.15
C GLY A 111 12.26 10.76 -6.83
N LEU A 112 11.76 11.38 -7.91
CA LEU A 112 12.45 12.47 -8.62
C LEU A 112 12.62 13.71 -7.73
N ALA A 113 11.57 14.11 -7.01
CA ALA A 113 11.62 15.27 -6.11
C ALA A 113 12.58 15.07 -4.93
N LEU A 114 12.60 13.87 -4.35
CA LEU A 114 13.56 13.51 -3.30
C LEU A 114 14.99 13.50 -3.83
N SER A 115 15.22 12.94 -5.02
CA SER A 115 16.53 12.93 -5.66
C SER A 115 17.03 14.36 -5.93
N PHE A 116 16.15 15.23 -6.42
CA PHE A 116 16.45 16.66 -6.58
C PHE A 116 16.82 17.30 -5.24
N ALA A 117 16.00 17.11 -4.21
CA ALA A 117 16.23 17.73 -2.90
C ALA A 117 17.53 17.23 -2.23
N GLN A 118 17.85 15.93 -2.36
CA GLN A 118 19.10 15.37 -1.86
C GLN A 118 20.30 16.04 -2.54
N ASN A 119 20.29 16.15 -3.86
CA ASN A 119 21.39 16.76 -4.62
C ASN A 119 21.48 18.28 -4.42
N ALA A 120 20.34 18.98 -4.27
CA ALA A 120 20.31 20.41 -4.04
C ALA A 120 20.82 20.80 -2.64
N VAL A 121 20.58 19.94 -1.64
CA VAL A 121 20.94 20.18 -0.26
C VAL A 121 22.36 19.68 0.06
N ALA A 122 22.87 18.68 -0.67
CA ALA A 122 24.18 18.07 -0.41
C ALA A 122 25.35 19.06 -0.29
N PRO A 123 25.49 20.11 -1.14
CA PRO A 123 26.58 21.07 -1.00
C PRO A 123 26.57 21.89 0.31
N PHE A 124 25.42 21.95 1.00
CA PHE A 124 25.30 22.67 2.28
C PHE A 124 25.64 21.79 3.49
N TYR A 125 25.90 20.49 3.28
CA TYR A 125 26.18 19.49 4.31
C TYR A 125 27.34 18.60 3.86
N GLU A 126 28.51 19.18 3.59
CA GLU A 126 29.67 18.45 3.03
C GLU A 126 30.14 17.29 3.93
N ASP A 127 30.08 17.44 5.26
CA ASP A 127 30.56 16.45 6.24
C ASP A 127 29.45 15.62 6.91
N CYS A 128 28.18 15.82 6.55
CA CYS A 128 27.04 15.22 7.26
C CYS A 128 25.91 14.78 6.32
N GLN A 129 25.20 13.72 6.68
CA GLN A 129 23.96 13.37 5.98
C GLN A 129 22.91 14.47 6.21
N PRO A 130 22.33 15.06 5.14
CA PRO A 130 21.37 16.14 5.30
C PRO A 130 20.13 15.64 6.07
N PRO A 131 19.61 16.43 7.05
CA PRO A 131 18.47 16.00 7.84
C PRO A 131 17.27 15.64 6.96
N SER A 132 16.63 14.50 7.24
CA SER A 132 15.54 13.97 6.42
C SER A 132 14.35 14.94 6.29
N LEU A 133 14.12 15.76 7.32
CA LEU A 133 13.09 16.79 7.30
C LEU A 133 13.41 17.91 6.29
N VAL A 134 14.67 18.32 6.18
CA VAL A 134 15.11 19.38 5.24
C VAL A 134 14.96 18.88 3.81
N VAL A 135 15.44 17.67 3.53
CA VAL A 135 15.30 17.03 2.21
C VAL A 135 13.84 16.89 1.79
N LYS A 136 12.98 16.39 2.69
CA LYS A 136 11.53 16.24 2.40
C LYS A 136 10.84 17.60 2.19
N SER A 137 11.23 18.62 2.95
CA SER A 137 10.66 19.98 2.83
C SER A 137 11.04 20.61 1.49
N VAL A 138 12.32 20.51 1.09
CA VAL A 138 12.80 21.02 -0.21
C VAL A 138 12.12 20.27 -1.37
N ALA A 139 11.95 18.96 -1.26
CA ALA A 139 11.24 18.15 -2.26
C ALA A 139 9.77 18.59 -2.40
N ALA A 140 9.06 18.77 -1.27
CA ALA A 140 7.67 19.22 -1.26
C ALA A 140 7.50 20.64 -1.85
N CYS A 141 8.37 21.58 -1.46
CA CYS A 141 8.38 22.93 -2.01
C CYS A 141 8.64 22.95 -3.52
N GLY A 142 9.59 22.13 -3.99
CA GLY A 142 9.91 21.99 -5.42
C GLY A 142 8.71 21.46 -6.22
N LEU A 143 8.02 20.44 -5.71
CA LEU A 143 6.81 19.90 -6.34
C LEU A 143 5.68 20.93 -6.39
N LEU A 144 5.43 21.64 -5.30
CA LEU A 144 4.38 22.67 -5.23
C LEU A 144 4.65 23.83 -6.20
N LEU A 145 5.92 24.26 -6.30
CA LEU A 145 6.32 25.33 -7.22
C LEU A 145 6.12 24.90 -8.68
N LEU A 146 6.55 23.70 -9.06
CA LEU A 146 6.36 23.17 -10.41
C LEU A 146 4.89 22.95 -10.73
N ALA A 147 4.11 22.44 -9.78
CA ALA A 147 2.65 22.30 -9.94
C ALA A 147 1.99 23.66 -10.18
N LEU A 148 2.36 24.68 -9.41
CA LEU A 148 1.84 26.04 -9.55
C LEU A 148 2.21 26.66 -10.90
N VAL A 149 3.46 26.52 -11.36
CA VAL A 149 3.90 26.98 -12.68
C VAL A 149 3.11 26.28 -13.80
N ASN A 150 2.91 24.97 -13.69
CA ASN A 150 2.14 24.19 -14.65
C ASN A 150 0.65 24.59 -14.68
N CYS A 151 0.06 24.96 -13.54
CA CYS A 151 -1.32 25.43 -13.46
C CYS A 151 -1.51 26.85 -14.01
N LEU A 152 -0.50 27.73 -13.90
CA LEU A 152 -0.62 29.13 -14.30
C LEU A 152 -0.40 29.36 -15.80
N ASN A 153 0.61 28.73 -16.41
CA ASN A 153 0.93 28.98 -17.81
C ASN A 153 1.71 27.82 -18.46
N VAL A 154 1.01 27.04 -19.31
CA VAL A 154 1.58 25.91 -20.05
C VAL A 154 2.77 26.32 -20.94
N ARG A 155 2.75 27.53 -21.52
CA ARG A 155 3.88 28.03 -22.34
C ARG A 155 5.12 28.31 -21.52
N ALA A 156 4.97 28.77 -20.27
CA ALA A 156 6.09 28.96 -19.35
C ALA A 156 6.71 27.61 -18.96
N SER A 157 5.88 26.58 -18.73
CA SER A 157 6.34 25.21 -18.46
C SER A 157 7.17 24.63 -19.61
N MET A 158 6.72 24.81 -20.86
CA MET A 158 7.48 24.37 -22.05
C MET A 158 8.79 25.13 -22.24
N ALA A 159 8.82 26.44 -21.96
CA ALA A 159 10.05 27.24 -21.99
C ALA A 159 11.05 26.78 -20.92
N ILE A 160 10.59 26.57 -19.68
CA ILE A 160 11.41 26.04 -18.58
C ILE A 160 11.99 24.67 -18.95
N THR A 161 11.17 23.77 -19.49
CA THR A 161 11.60 22.43 -19.92
C THR A 161 12.69 22.52 -20.99
N THR A 162 12.56 23.44 -21.94
CA THR A 162 13.55 23.66 -23.00
C THR A 162 14.88 24.19 -22.45
N ILE A 163 14.83 25.16 -21.52
CA ILE A 163 16.02 25.71 -20.86
C ILE A 163 16.73 24.64 -20.02
N LEU A 164 15.96 23.87 -19.25
CA LEU A 164 16.51 22.78 -18.43
C LEU A 164 17.12 21.69 -19.30
N MET A 165 16.49 21.31 -20.41
CA MET A 165 17.06 20.38 -21.38
C MET A 165 18.40 20.90 -21.91
N ALA A 166 18.47 22.15 -22.38
CA ALA A 166 19.70 22.73 -22.91
C ALA A 166 20.82 22.75 -21.86
N THR A 167 20.50 23.09 -20.61
CA THR A 167 21.45 23.10 -19.48
C THR A 167 21.98 21.71 -19.19
N LYS A 168 21.10 20.70 -19.13
CA LYS A 168 21.49 19.30 -18.90
C LYS A 168 22.36 18.76 -20.04
N PHE A 169 22.01 19.08 -21.29
CA PHE A 169 22.79 18.68 -22.46
C PHE A 169 24.19 19.31 -22.46
N PHE A 170 24.28 20.59 -22.12
CA PHE A 170 25.55 21.28 -21.94
C PHE A 170 26.41 20.61 -20.84
N ALA A 171 25.82 20.34 -19.67
CA ALA A 171 26.53 19.67 -18.58
C ALA A 171 27.05 18.28 -18.98
N LEU A 172 26.24 17.46 -19.64
CA LEU A 172 26.67 16.15 -20.14
C LEU A 172 27.76 16.26 -21.21
N THR A 173 27.70 17.27 -22.08
CA THR A 173 28.72 17.53 -23.10
C THR A 173 30.05 17.89 -22.43
N VAL A 174 30.04 18.75 -21.42
CA VAL A 174 31.24 19.12 -20.64
C VAL A 174 31.84 17.90 -19.95
N ILE A 175 31.02 17.08 -19.27
CA ILE A 175 31.47 15.85 -18.59
C ILE A 175 32.07 14.86 -19.59
N SER A 176 31.41 14.67 -20.74
CA SER A 176 31.85 13.72 -21.78
C SER A 176 33.16 14.16 -22.42
N ILE A 177 33.30 15.45 -22.77
CA ILE A 177 34.54 16.00 -23.33
C ILE A 177 35.67 15.90 -22.31
N GLY A 178 35.43 16.23 -21.04
CA GLY A 178 36.41 16.08 -19.96
C GLY A 178 36.87 14.63 -19.80
N GLY A 179 35.95 13.68 -19.82
CA GLY A 179 36.26 12.24 -19.78
C GLY A 179 37.11 11.79 -20.97
N VAL A 180 36.75 12.20 -22.19
CA VAL A 180 37.53 11.88 -23.40
C VAL A 180 38.92 12.52 -23.36
N MET A 181 39.05 13.75 -22.88
CA MET A 181 40.35 14.41 -22.72
C MET A 181 41.25 13.66 -21.72
N LEU A 182 40.71 13.18 -20.61
CA LEU A 182 41.45 12.36 -19.63
C LEU A 182 41.91 11.02 -20.24
N LEU A 183 41.08 10.39 -21.06
CA LEU A 183 41.46 9.18 -21.80
C LEU A 183 42.61 9.45 -22.79
N ILE A 184 42.55 10.58 -23.52
CA ILE A 184 43.61 10.98 -24.45
C ILE A 184 44.92 11.30 -23.71
N GLN A 185 44.84 11.83 -22.48
CA GLN A 185 46.00 12.09 -21.61
C GLN A 185 46.62 10.82 -21.01
N GLY A 186 46.05 9.63 -21.30
CA GLY A 186 46.59 8.35 -20.86
C GLY A 186 46.09 7.87 -19.50
N ASN A 187 45.11 8.54 -18.89
CA ASN A 187 44.51 8.13 -17.61
C ASN A 187 43.58 6.92 -17.81
N THR A 188 44.19 5.74 -17.94
CA THR A 188 43.52 4.48 -18.31
C THR A 188 43.50 3.44 -17.19
N ASP A 189 44.01 3.78 -16.00
CA ASP A 189 44.21 2.84 -14.88
C ASP A 189 42.92 2.10 -14.50
N ASN A 190 41.77 2.78 -14.56
CA ASN A 190 40.45 2.21 -14.26
C ASN A 190 39.87 1.31 -15.38
N LEU A 191 40.52 1.23 -16.54
CA LEU A 191 40.02 0.51 -17.73
C LEU A 191 40.95 -0.63 -18.20
N GLN A 192 42.15 -0.76 -17.63
CA GLN A 192 43.13 -1.79 -18.05
C GLN A 192 42.61 -3.22 -17.81
N ASN A 193 41.85 -3.45 -16.73
CA ASN A 193 41.15 -4.72 -16.43
C ASN A 193 39.62 -4.54 -16.39
N ALA A 194 39.05 -3.94 -17.44
CA ALA A 194 37.66 -3.47 -17.43
C ALA A 194 36.60 -4.53 -17.05
N PHE A 195 36.85 -5.82 -17.23
CA PHE A 195 35.89 -6.90 -16.94
C PHE A 195 36.23 -7.74 -15.71
N GLU A 196 37.32 -7.43 -15.01
CA GLU A 196 37.71 -8.16 -13.80
C GLU A 196 36.72 -7.85 -12.66
N GLY A 197 36.30 -8.87 -11.91
CA GLY A 197 35.30 -8.72 -10.84
C GLY A 197 33.83 -8.69 -11.28
N THR A 198 33.54 -8.99 -12.56
CA THR A 198 32.16 -9.00 -13.07
C THR A 198 31.30 -10.08 -12.40
N ASN A 199 30.21 -9.68 -11.75
CA ASN A 199 29.23 -10.60 -11.19
C ASN A 199 28.08 -10.87 -12.18
N LEU A 200 28.06 -12.06 -12.76
CA LEU A 200 27.07 -12.49 -13.76
C LEU A 200 25.85 -13.20 -13.17
N SER A 201 25.60 -13.07 -11.87
CA SER A 201 24.38 -13.65 -11.29
C SER A 201 23.13 -12.98 -11.88
N VAL A 202 22.12 -13.78 -12.20
CA VAL A 202 20.89 -13.32 -12.88
C VAL A 202 20.19 -12.19 -12.10
N GLY A 203 20.20 -12.26 -10.77
CA GLY A 203 19.66 -11.20 -9.91
C GLY A 203 20.43 -9.89 -9.99
N VAL A 204 21.77 -9.95 -10.02
CA VAL A 204 22.64 -8.76 -10.14
C VAL A 204 22.50 -8.11 -11.50
N ILE A 205 22.49 -8.91 -12.57
CA ILE A 205 22.23 -8.43 -13.93
C ILE A 205 20.86 -7.78 -13.99
N GLY A 206 19.83 -8.40 -13.41
CA GLY A 206 18.46 -7.83 -13.36
C GLY A 206 18.40 -6.48 -12.64
N MET A 207 19.07 -6.33 -11.50
CA MET A 207 19.13 -5.07 -10.75
C MET A 207 19.87 -3.97 -11.50
N ALA A 208 20.98 -4.31 -12.15
CA ALA A 208 21.74 -3.38 -12.96
C ALA A 208 20.97 -2.94 -14.21
N PHE A 209 20.31 -3.86 -14.90
CA PHE A 209 19.42 -3.55 -16.03
C PHE A 209 18.26 -2.67 -15.60
N TYR A 210 17.64 -2.94 -14.44
CA TYR A 210 16.58 -2.10 -13.89
C TYR A 210 17.05 -0.65 -13.68
N GLN A 211 18.23 -0.47 -13.07
CA GLN A 211 18.80 0.85 -12.84
C GLN A 211 19.21 1.55 -14.15
N CYS A 212 19.77 0.82 -15.12
CA CYS A 212 20.05 1.35 -16.45
C CYS A 212 18.78 1.79 -17.17
N LEU A 213 17.73 0.96 -17.20
CA LEU A 213 16.46 1.28 -17.87
C LEU A 213 15.74 2.47 -17.21
N TRP A 214 15.84 2.62 -15.89
CA TRP A 214 15.32 3.80 -15.19
C TRP A 214 15.96 5.10 -15.70
N ALA A 215 17.24 5.08 -16.05
CA ALA A 215 17.91 6.25 -16.61
C ALA A 215 17.52 6.56 -18.07
N TYR A 216 16.94 5.59 -18.78
CA TYR A 216 16.40 5.78 -20.13
C TYR A 216 14.88 6.05 -20.12
N ASP A 217 14.23 6.13 -18.96
CA ASP A 217 12.77 6.31 -18.88
C ASP A 217 12.29 7.62 -19.54
N GLY A 218 11.08 7.59 -20.11
CA GLY A 218 10.40 8.77 -20.66
C GLY A 218 10.40 8.92 -22.18
N TRP A 219 10.95 7.96 -22.93
CA TRP A 219 10.86 7.91 -24.39
C TRP A 219 9.42 7.77 -24.92
N ASN A 220 8.49 7.25 -24.11
CA ASN A 220 7.08 7.05 -24.45
C ASN A 220 6.19 8.30 -24.21
N ASN A 221 6.72 9.37 -23.59
CA ASN A 221 5.90 10.52 -23.18
C ASN A 221 5.29 11.29 -24.36
N LEU A 222 5.95 11.30 -25.52
CA LEU A 222 5.45 11.98 -26.71
C LEU A 222 4.12 11.38 -27.20
N ASN A 223 3.92 10.09 -27.00
CA ASN A 223 2.69 9.37 -27.36
C ASN A 223 1.49 9.77 -26.50
N SER A 224 1.73 10.43 -25.36
CA SER A 224 0.66 10.97 -24.52
C SER A 224 0.11 12.31 -25.04
N VAL A 225 0.82 12.97 -25.95
CA VAL A 225 0.51 14.32 -26.49
C VAL A 225 0.45 14.32 -28.02
N THR A 226 0.02 13.21 -28.62
CA THR A 226 -0.03 13.00 -30.07
C THR A 226 -0.90 14.02 -30.81
N GLU A 227 -2.01 14.49 -30.22
CA GLU A 227 -2.86 15.52 -30.82
C GLU A 227 -2.23 16.92 -30.80
N ASP A 228 -1.22 17.14 -29.95
CA ASP A 228 -0.53 18.43 -29.84
C ASP A 228 0.55 18.62 -30.92
N LEU A 229 0.90 17.56 -31.66
CA LEU A 229 1.97 17.56 -32.65
C LEU A 229 1.56 18.18 -33.99
N LYS A 230 2.42 19.04 -34.55
CA LYS A 230 2.29 19.55 -35.92
C LYS A 230 2.84 18.53 -36.93
N HIS A 231 1.99 18.06 -37.84
CA HIS A 231 2.32 17.12 -38.93
C HIS A 231 2.98 15.79 -38.44
N PRO A 232 2.22 14.87 -37.84
CA PRO A 232 2.74 13.58 -37.36
C PRO A 232 3.20 12.61 -38.47
N GLU A 233 3.06 12.96 -39.75
CA GLU A 233 3.21 12.05 -40.91
C GLU A 233 4.58 12.15 -41.63
N VAL A 234 5.49 13.02 -41.21
CA VAL A 234 6.69 13.33 -42.00
C VAL A 234 7.87 12.42 -41.63
N GLY A 235 7.97 11.26 -42.28
CA GLY A 235 9.17 10.43 -42.27
C GLY A 235 9.12 9.31 -43.30
N HIS A 236 9.85 9.48 -44.41
CA HIS A 236 10.08 8.43 -45.42
C HIS A 236 10.68 7.12 -44.84
N SER A 237 11.13 7.12 -43.59
CA SER A 237 11.66 5.97 -42.85
C SER A 237 10.59 5.02 -42.29
N ALA A 238 9.31 5.40 -42.23
CA ALA A 238 8.26 4.53 -41.69
C ALA A 238 8.15 3.20 -42.46
N HIS A 239 8.39 3.20 -43.77
CA HIS A 239 8.34 1.98 -44.59
C HIS A 239 9.57 1.06 -44.39
N GLU A 240 10.75 1.64 -44.14
CA GLU A 240 11.98 0.90 -43.83
C GLU A 240 11.94 0.28 -42.43
N VAL A 241 11.40 1.01 -41.45
CA VAL A 241 11.17 0.51 -40.08
C VAL A 241 10.12 -0.61 -40.07
N HIS A 242 9.04 -0.45 -40.86
CA HIS A 242 7.99 -1.46 -41.01
C HIS A 242 8.52 -2.79 -41.60
N THR A 243 9.52 -2.72 -42.49
CA THR A 243 10.14 -3.90 -43.10
C THR A 243 11.14 -4.58 -42.16
N ALA A 244 11.85 -3.82 -41.33
CA ALA A 244 12.81 -4.33 -40.36
C ALA A 244 12.13 -5.01 -39.14
N LEU A 245 11.01 -4.47 -38.64
CA LEU A 245 10.31 -4.97 -37.45
C LEU A 245 9.42 -6.20 -37.73
N ARG A 246 8.99 -6.41 -38.98
CA ARG A 246 8.20 -7.59 -39.38
C ARG A 246 8.92 -8.92 -39.12
N ASN A 247 10.25 -8.91 -39.06
CA ASN A 247 11.06 -10.10 -38.76
C ASN A 247 11.30 -10.34 -37.25
N VAL A 248 10.91 -9.41 -36.38
CA VAL A 248 11.19 -9.47 -34.93
C VAL A 248 9.92 -9.69 -34.09
N CYS A 249 8.73 -9.41 -34.61
CA CYS A 249 7.53 -9.30 -33.78
C CYS A 249 6.72 -10.60 -33.60
N ILE A 250 6.53 -10.97 -32.32
CA ILE A 250 5.62 -11.98 -31.73
C ILE A 250 4.13 -11.58 -31.89
N ILE A 251 3.77 -10.79 -32.90
CA ILE A 251 2.41 -10.26 -33.08
C ILE A 251 1.41 -11.33 -33.57
N THR A 252 1.89 -12.47 -34.07
CA THR A 252 1.00 -13.55 -34.53
C THR A 252 0.44 -14.42 -33.38
N LEU A 253 1.00 -14.35 -32.16
CA LEU A 253 0.52 -15.16 -31.03
C LEU A 253 -0.62 -14.51 -30.22
N LEU A 254 -0.79 -13.18 -30.29
CA LEU A 254 -1.83 -12.47 -29.54
C LEU A 254 -3.14 -12.26 -30.32
N ALA A 255 -3.15 -12.53 -31.63
CA ALA A 255 -4.33 -12.33 -32.48
C ALA A 255 -5.44 -13.39 -32.31
N ASN A 256 -5.23 -14.44 -31.51
CA ASN A 256 -6.18 -15.56 -31.35
C ASN A 256 -6.79 -15.74 -29.95
N ALA A 257 -6.60 -14.78 -29.04
CA ALA A 257 -7.31 -14.82 -27.75
C ALA A 257 -8.73 -14.22 -27.90
N ARG A 258 -9.62 -14.91 -28.62
CA ARG A 258 -11.06 -14.70 -28.46
C ARG A 258 -11.46 -15.30 -27.11
N VAL A 259 -11.59 -14.45 -26.09
CA VAL A 259 -12.34 -14.82 -24.89
C VAL A 259 -13.81 -14.88 -25.27
N VAL A 260 -14.29 -16.09 -25.60
CA VAL A 260 -15.70 -16.40 -25.66
C VAL A 260 -16.20 -16.49 -24.22
N MET A 261 -16.90 -15.47 -23.74
CA MET A 261 -17.68 -15.58 -22.52
C MET A 261 -18.93 -16.41 -22.83
N ASP A 262 -18.90 -17.68 -22.47
CA ASP A 262 -20.05 -18.57 -22.53
C ASP A 262 -21.02 -18.21 -21.38
N SER A 263 -22.23 -17.81 -21.73
CA SER A 263 -23.28 -17.34 -20.83
C SER A 263 -24.11 -18.50 -20.29
N THR A 264 -23.47 -19.42 -19.56
CA THR A 264 -24.19 -20.41 -18.73
C THR A 264 -23.50 -20.65 -17.38
N SER A 265 -23.27 -19.59 -16.61
CA SER A 265 -22.84 -19.73 -15.21
C SER A 265 -24.03 -20.16 -14.34
N LYS A 266 -24.07 -21.45 -13.96
CA LYS A 266 -24.78 -21.88 -12.76
C LYS A 266 -24.22 -21.06 -11.60
N LYS A 267 -25.02 -20.14 -11.03
CA LYS A 267 -24.62 -19.36 -9.85
C LYS A 267 -24.13 -20.32 -8.76
N LEU A 268 -22.81 -20.33 -8.50
CA LEU A 268 -22.24 -21.02 -7.35
C LEU A 268 -22.84 -20.39 -6.08
N GLN A 269 -23.67 -21.15 -5.38
CA GLN A 269 -24.26 -20.76 -4.10
C GLN A 269 -23.44 -21.33 -2.96
N LEU A 270 -23.13 -20.49 -1.97
CA LEU A 270 -22.46 -20.91 -0.75
C LEU A 270 -23.43 -21.67 0.17
N LYS A 271 -22.93 -22.68 0.89
CA LYS A 271 -23.75 -23.50 1.78
C LYS A 271 -23.89 -22.83 3.16
N SER A 272 -25.09 -22.77 3.72
CA SER A 272 -25.30 -22.21 5.06
C SER A 272 -24.82 -23.17 6.17
N GLU A 273 -23.71 -22.84 6.78
CA GLU A 273 -23.06 -23.66 7.82
C GLU A 273 -22.88 -22.90 9.14
N VAL A 274 -22.88 -21.55 9.12
CA VAL A 274 -22.58 -20.72 10.29
C VAL A 274 -23.85 -20.44 11.10
N GLY A 275 -23.91 -20.87 12.37
CA GLY A 275 -24.99 -20.54 13.30
C GLY A 275 -24.78 -19.22 14.07
N LEU A 276 -25.71 -18.86 14.97
CA LEU A 276 -25.60 -17.65 15.80
C LEU A 276 -24.29 -17.59 16.61
N MET A 277 -23.94 -18.69 17.31
CA MET A 277 -22.69 -18.77 18.07
C MET A 277 -21.45 -18.67 17.17
N GLY A 278 -21.51 -19.22 15.96
CA GLY A 278 -20.46 -19.05 14.95
C GLY A 278 -20.33 -17.60 14.50
N GLY A 279 -21.45 -16.90 14.30
CA GLY A 279 -21.47 -15.47 13.97
C GLY A 279 -20.89 -14.59 15.08
N VAL A 280 -21.29 -14.83 16.34
CA VAL A 280 -20.73 -14.13 17.52
C VAL A 280 -19.23 -14.40 17.65
N SER A 281 -18.81 -15.67 17.50
CA SER A 281 -17.39 -16.05 17.54
C SER A 281 -16.57 -15.42 16.41
N LEU A 282 -17.16 -15.23 15.23
CA LEU A 282 -16.47 -14.61 14.10
C LEU A 282 -16.31 -13.10 14.31
N ILE A 283 -17.34 -12.41 14.80
CA ILE A 283 -17.25 -10.98 15.12
C ILE A 283 -16.27 -10.76 16.27
N ALA A 284 -16.53 -11.36 17.43
CA ALA A 284 -15.67 -11.20 18.61
C ALA A 284 -14.24 -11.71 18.33
N GLY A 285 -14.11 -12.76 17.50
CA GLY A 285 -12.84 -13.31 17.09
C GLY A 285 -12.03 -12.43 16.13
N VAL A 286 -12.63 -11.50 15.38
CA VAL A 286 -11.84 -10.54 14.60
C VAL A 286 -11.61 -9.27 15.41
N VAL A 287 -12.67 -8.75 16.03
CA VAL A 287 -12.64 -7.49 16.80
C VAL A 287 -11.69 -7.59 17.99
N ILE A 288 -11.74 -8.68 18.77
CA ILE A 288 -10.72 -8.94 19.80
C ILE A 288 -9.43 -9.34 19.09
N GLY A 289 -8.58 -8.36 18.79
CA GLY A 289 -7.32 -8.55 18.07
C GLY A 289 -6.12 -8.02 18.81
N SER A 290 -5.13 -7.56 18.06
CA SER A 290 -3.93 -6.92 18.61
C SER A 290 -4.19 -5.52 19.18
N GLY A 291 -5.27 -4.86 18.72
CA GLY A 291 -5.60 -3.49 19.09
C GLY A 291 -5.66 -3.26 20.59
N ILE A 292 -6.38 -4.09 21.35
CA ILE A 292 -6.52 -3.92 22.81
C ILE A 292 -5.19 -4.05 23.58
N PHE A 293 -4.16 -4.66 22.98
CA PHE A 293 -2.85 -4.82 23.59
C PHE A 293 -1.91 -3.64 23.29
N MET A 294 -2.21 -2.83 22.26
CA MET A 294 -1.35 -1.72 21.80
C MET A 294 -2.03 -0.35 21.90
N SER A 295 -3.29 -0.23 21.45
CA SER A 295 -4.06 1.01 21.44
C SER A 295 -4.20 1.70 22.80
N PRO A 296 -4.25 1.02 23.96
CA PRO A 296 -4.33 1.71 25.24
C PRO A 296 -3.18 2.70 25.47
N GLN A 297 -1.94 2.33 25.08
CA GLN A 297 -0.78 3.21 25.14
C GLN A 297 -0.97 4.44 24.25
N THR A 298 -1.34 4.24 22.98
CA THR A 298 -1.43 5.32 21.99
C THR A 298 -2.62 6.25 22.24
N VAL A 299 -3.75 5.72 22.72
CA VAL A 299 -4.91 6.53 23.11
C VAL A 299 -4.56 7.43 24.29
N LEU A 300 -3.90 6.87 25.32
CA LEU A 300 -3.49 7.63 26.50
C LEU A 300 -2.41 8.67 26.18
N LEU A 301 -1.42 8.31 25.34
CA LEU A 301 -0.39 9.23 24.83
C LEU A 301 -1.00 10.45 24.13
N ASN A 302 -2.07 10.25 23.35
CA ASN A 302 -2.72 11.35 22.64
C ASN A 302 -3.58 12.19 23.60
N ILE A 303 -4.53 11.58 24.33
CA ILE A 303 -5.52 12.35 25.11
C ILE A 303 -4.97 12.91 26.43
N GLY A 304 -3.90 12.31 26.96
CA GLY A 304 -3.16 12.79 28.14
C GLY A 304 -3.71 12.35 29.49
N SER A 305 -5.02 12.10 29.61
CA SER A 305 -5.66 11.75 30.89
C SER A 305 -6.34 10.36 30.90
N PRO A 306 -6.26 9.61 32.02
CA PRO A 306 -6.90 8.29 32.15
C PRO A 306 -8.41 8.30 31.96
N GLY A 307 -9.10 9.26 32.55
CA GLY A 307 -10.55 9.42 32.50
C GLY A 307 -11.04 9.71 31.09
N ALA A 308 -10.37 10.62 30.37
CA ALA A 308 -10.73 10.90 28.98
C ALA A 308 -10.44 9.71 28.05
N SER A 309 -9.38 8.93 28.33
CA SER A 309 -9.13 7.67 27.61
C SER A 309 -10.29 6.69 27.76
N LEU A 310 -10.80 6.46 28.97
CA LEU A 310 -11.96 5.58 29.20
C LEU A 310 -13.23 6.08 28.50
N VAL A 311 -13.46 7.40 28.47
CA VAL A 311 -14.58 8.00 27.72
C VAL A 311 -14.43 7.73 26.23
N ILE A 312 -13.23 7.87 25.65
CA ILE A 312 -12.97 7.56 24.24
C ILE A 312 -13.26 6.09 23.94
N TRP A 313 -12.83 5.17 24.80
CA TRP A 313 -13.11 3.73 24.63
C TRP A 313 -14.61 3.42 24.63
N ALA A 314 -15.38 4.05 25.54
CA ALA A 314 -16.83 3.90 25.60
C ALA A 314 -17.51 4.49 24.36
N CYS A 315 -17.11 5.70 23.93
CA CYS A 315 -17.63 6.35 22.73
C CYS A 315 -17.32 5.54 21.47
N CYS A 316 -16.11 4.98 21.34
CA CYS A 316 -15.74 4.15 20.19
C CYS A 316 -16.56 2.85 20.14
N GLY A 317 -16.82 2.21 21.28
CA GLY A 317 -17.69 1.04 21.36
C GLY A 317 -19.13 1.36 20.95
N LEU A 318 -19.66 2.52 21.39
CA LEU A 318 -20.98 2.99 20.97
C LEU A 318 -21.04 3.28 19.46
N LEU A 319 -20.03 3.97 18.92
CA LEU A 319 -19.94 4.26 17.48
C LEU A 319 -19.85 2.97 16.66
N ALA A 320 -19.05 2.00 17.09
CA ALA A 320 -18.95 0.69 16.44
C ALA A 320 -20.29 -0.05 16.47
N MET A 321 -21.03 0.02 17.58
CA MET A 321 -22.37 -0.57 17.70
C MET A 321 -23.34 0.07 16.70
N LEU A 322 -23.44 1.40 16.68
CA LEU A 322 -24.31 2.13 15.76
C LEU A 322 -23.96 1.84 14.29
N ALA A 323 -22.68 1.90 13.93
CA ALA A 323 -22.21 1.57 12.58
C ALA A 323 -22.58 0.14 12.19
N SER A 324 -22.39 -0.82 13.11
CA SER A 324 -22.71 -2.22 12.86
C SER A 324 -24.20 -2.47 12.64
N LEU A 325 -25.09 -1.76 13.35
CA LEU A 325 -26.53 -1.90 13.17
C LEU A 325 -26.99 -1.33 11.83
N SER A 326 -26.45 -0.20 11.39
CA SER A 326 -26.72 0.34 10.05
C SER A 326 -26.30 -0.65 8.95
N TYR A 327 -25.16 -1.32 9.15
CA TYR A 327 -24.72 -2.37 8.25
C TYR A 327 -25.54 -3.66 8.33
N ALA A 328 -26.05 -4.00 9.52
CA ALA A 328 -26.93 -5.13 9.72
C ALA A 328 -28.22 -4.96 8.92
N GLU A 329 -28.82 -3.76 8.96
CA GLU A 329 -29.99 -3.41 8.16
C GLU A 329 -29.71 -3.68 6.67
N LEU A 330 -28.59 -3.15 6.17
CA LEU A 330 -28.17 -3.34 4.77
C LEU A 330 -27.96 -4.82 4.42
N GLY A 331 -27.35 -5.60 5.32
CA GLY A 331 -27.15 -7.05 5.14
C GLY A 331 -28.41 -7.90 5.26
N THR A 332 -29.46 -7.40 5.91
CA THR A 332 -30.78 -8.06 5.91
C THR A 332 -31.61 -7.76 4.66
N VAL A 333 -31.38 -6.59 4.04
CA VAL A 333 -32.01 -6.18 2.77
C VAL A 333 -31.30 -6.83 1.59
N ILE A 334 -29.98 -6.72 1.51
CA ILE A 334 -29.14 -7.26 0.42
C ILE A 334 -28.48 -8.55 0.91
N ARG A 335 -29.18 -9.68 0.70
CA ARG A 335 -28.80 -11.01 1.21
C ARG A 335 -27.80 -11.75 0.31
N GLU A 336 -26.81 -11.02 -0.18
CA GLU A 336 -25.75 -11.54 -1.03
C GLU A 336 -24.43 -11.48 -0.27
N SER A 337 -23.57 -12.48 -0.47
CA SER A 337 -22.23 -12.46 0.11
C SER A 337 -21.38 -11.38 -0.57
N GLY A 338 -20.31 -10.94 0.09
CA GLY A 338 -19.39 -9.92 -0.43
C GLY A 338 -19.41 -8.59 0.34
N GLY A 339 -20.34 -8.41 1.28
CA GLY A 339 -20.34 -7.28 2.23
C GLY A 339 -20.39 -5.92 1.52
N GLU A 340 -19.44 -5.03 1.85
CA GLU A 340 -19.37 -3.67 1.30
C GLU A 340 -19.36 -3.64 -0.23
N TYR A 341 -18.69 -4.59 -0.88
CA TYR A 341 -18.64 -4.67 -2.33
C TYR A 341 -20.04 -4.78 -2.94
N ILE A 342 -20.86 -5.71 -2.43
CA ILE A 342 -22.16 -5.96 -3.01
C ILE A 342 -23.13 -4.82 -2.68
N TYR A 343 -23.00 -4.20 -1.51
CA TYR A 343 -23.78 -3.03 -1.14
C TYR A 343 -23.53 -1.88 -2.11
N ILE A 344 -22.27 -1.55 -2.36
CA ILE A 344 -21.87 -0.50 -3.31
C ILE A 344 -22.33 -0.84 -4.74
N MET A 345 -22.25 -2.11 -5.13
CA MET A 345 -22.72 -2.55 -6.45
C MET A 345 -24.22 -2.31 -6.63
N ARG A 346 -25.02 -2.62 -5.60
CA ARG A 346 -26.48 -2.47 -5.64
C ARG A 346 -26.92 -1.00 -5.53
N THR A 347 -26.20 -0.16 -4.80
CA THR A 347 -26.58 1.26 -4.60
C THR A 347 -25.98 2.20 -5.64
N SER A 348 -24.75 1.96 -6.06
CA SER A 348 -23.92 2.91 -6.82
C SER A 348 -23.44 2.36 -8.17
N GLY A 349 -23.76 1.10 -8.48
CA GLY A 349 -23.48 0.46 -9.76
C GLY A 349 -22.08 -0.15 -9.87
N ASN A 350 -21.82 -0.75 -11.04
CA ASN A 350 -20.66 -1.62 -11.27
C ASN A 350 -19.31 -0.90 -11.16
N LEU A 351 -19.20 0.35 -11.63
CA LEU A 351 -17.93 1.09 -11.60
C LEU A 351 -17.47 1.35 -10.16
N MET A 352 -18.37 1.79 -9.28
CA MET A 352 -18.02 2.06 -7.88
C MET A 352 -17.70 0.76 -7.13
N ALA A 353 -18.41 -0.33 -7.44
CA ALA A 353 -18.11 -1.65 -6.89
C ALA A 353 -16.73 -2.15 -7.34
N PHE A 354 -16.36 -1.95 -8.61
CA PHE A 354 -15.04 -2.28 -9.13
C PHE A 354 -13.93 -1.50 -8.41
N ILE A 355 -14.08 -0.18 -8.28
CA ILE A 355 -13.09 0.68 -7.59
C ILE A 355 -12.91 0.22 -6.13
N PHE A 356 -14.02 -0.09 -5.45
CA PHE A 356 -13.98 -0.64 -4.11
C PHE A 356 -13.26 -1.99 -4.06
N ALA A 357 -13.63 -2.94 -4.92
CA ALA A 357 -13.02 -4.26 -4.96
C ALA A 357 -11.51 -4.18 -5.21
N PHE A 358 -11.10 -3.38 -6.20
CA PHE A 358 -9.70 -3.16 -6.55
C PHE A 358 -8.90 -2.57 -5.38
N THR A 359 -9.41 -1.49 -4.77
CA THR A 359 -8.75 -0.83 -3.64
C THR A 359 -8.70 -1.73 -2.40
N SER A 360 -9.77 -2.50 -2.16
CA SER A 360 -9.85 -3.44 -1.05
C SER A 360 -8.83 -4.56 -1.17
N VAL A 361 -8.68 -5.14 -2.36
CA VAL A 361 -7.79 -6.29 -2.62
C VAL A 361 -6.32 -5.87 -2.69
N ILE A 362 -6.00 -4.75 -3.33
CA ILE A 362 -4.61 -4.32 -3.54
C ILE A 362 -4.05 -3.53 -2.35
N VAL A 363 -4.87 -2.73 -1.68
CA VAL A 363 -4.40 -1.79 -0.65
C VAL A 363 -4.90 -2.15 0.73
N VAL A 364 -6.22 -2.08 0.95
CA VAL A 364 -6.78 -2.10 2.31
C VAL A 364 -6.48 -3.43 3.01
N ARG A 365 -6.79 -4.56 2.37
CA ARG A 365 -6.61 -5.88 2.99
C ARG A 365 -5.13 -6.23 3.19
N PRO A 366 -4.23 -6.10 2.20
CA PRO A 366 -2.81 -6.39 2.40
C PRO A 366 -2.17 -5.54 3.50
N VAL A 367 -2.51 -4.25 3.58
CA VAL A 367 -2.00 -3.35 4.63
C VAL A 367 -2.49 -3.79 6.01
N SER A 368 -3.79 -4.05 6.16
CA SER A 368 -4.35 -4.55 7.43
C SER A 368 -3.74 -5.89 7.84
N MET A 369 -3.55 -6.82 6.89
CA MET A 369 -2.94 -8.13 7.17
C MET A 369 -1.48 -7.99 7.60
N THR A 370 -0.73 -7.08 6.96
CA THR A 370 0.66 -6.80 7.33
C THR A 370 0.75 -6.20 8.72
N GLY A 371 -0.13 -5.25 9.07
CA GLY A 371 -0.18 -4.66 10.41
C GLY A 371 -0.47 -5.68 11.51
N LEU A 372 -1.45 -6.57 11.28
CA LEU A 372 -1.76 -7.66 12.21
C LEU A 372 -0.64 -8.71 12.30
N ALA A 373 0.03 -9.03 11.20
CA ALA A 373 1.16 -9.97 11.18
C ALA A 373 2.40 -9.43 11.91
N LEU A 374 2.69 -8.13 11.75
CA LEU A 374 3.74 -7.47 12.53
C LEU A 374 3.37 -7.43 14.02
N SER A 375 2.10 -7.16 14.36
CA SER A 375 1.62 -7.21 15.75
C SER A 375 1.80 -8.60 16.35
N PHE A 376 1.46 -9.65 15.60
CA PHE A 376 1.70 -11.04 15.99
C PHE A 376 3.18 -11.29 16.26
N ALA A 377 4.06 -10.91 15.33
CA ALA A 377 5.50 -11.11 15.46
C ALA A 377 6.09 -10.34 16.65
N GLN A 378 5.64 -9.11 16.92
CA GLN A 378 6.11 -8.30 18.04
C GLN A 378 5.81 -9.00 19.36
N ASN A 379 4.58 -9.48 19.54
CA ASN A 379 4.15 -10.15 20.76
C ASN A 379 4.69 -11.60 20.87
N ALA A 380 4.95 -12.28 19.76
CA ALA A 380 5.52 -13.62 19.77
C ALA A 380 7.01 -13.61 20.13
N VAL A 381 7.74 -12.58 19.70
CA VAL A 381 9.18 -12.47 19.88
C VAL A 381 9.55 -11.73 21.18
N ALA A 382 8.66 -10.88 21.71
CA ALA A 382 8.91 -10.10 22.93
C ALA A 382 9.47 -10.90 24.13
N PRO A 383 9.01 -12.12 24.46
CA PRO A 383 9.55 -12.89 25.59
C PRO A 383 11.01 -13.33 25.44
N PHE A 384 11.56 -13.29 24.23
CA PHE A 384 12.96 -13.69 23.96
C PHE A 384 13.92 -12.51 23.98
N TYR A 385 13.41 -11.28 24.05
CA TYR A 385 14.17 -10.04 23.99
C TYR A 385 13.80 -9.13 25.15
N ASP A 386 14.17 -9.53 26.37
CA ASP A 386 13.96 -8.73 27.57
C ASP A 386 14.69 -7.38 27.46
N ASN A 387 13.95 -6.27 27.54
CA ASN A 387 14.44 -4.88 27.50
C ASN A 387 15.23 -4.47 26.23
N CYS A 388 15.23 -5.27 25.18
CA CYS A 388 15.87 -4.95 23.89
C CYS A 388 14.83 -4.85 22.78
N THR A 389 15.05 -3.95 21.82
CA THR A 389 14.22 -3.91 20.61
C THR A 389 14.59 -5.10 19.71
N PRO A 390 13.63 -5.97 19.34
CA PRO A 390 13.92 -7.10 18.48
C PRO A 390 14.37 -6.61 17.09
N PRO A 391 15.39 -7.24 16.47
CA PRO A 391 15.86 -6.84 15.15
C PRO A 391 14.74 -6.89 14.09
N GLU A 392 14.68 -5.89 13.21
CA GLU A 392 13.61 -5.81 12.20
C GLU A 392 13.53 -7.05 11.30
N VAL A 393 14.67 -7.67 11.00
CA VAL A 393 14.74 -8.89 10.16
C VAL A 393 14.03 -10.07 10.85
N VAL A 394 14.19 -10.22 12.16
CA VAL A 394 13.51 -11.25 12.95
C VAL A 394 12.00 -10.98 12.96
N LEU A 395 11.62 -9.71 13.18
CA LEU A 395 10.21 -9.33 13.20
C LEU A 395 9.51 -9.61 11.86
N LYS A 396 10.12 -9.17 10.74
CA LYS A 396 9.57 -9.36 9.39
C LYS A 396 9.54 -10.82 8.99
N SER A 397 10.55 -11.61 9.35
CA SER A 397 10.58 -13.05 9.05
C SER A 397 9.52 -13.83 9.83
N VAL A 398 9.36 -13.59 11.14
CA VAL A 398 8.30 -14.23 11.95
C VAL A 398 6.91 -13.85 11.44
N ALA A 399 6.69 -12.58 11.06
CA ALA A 399 5.44 -12.13 10.45
C ALA A 399 5.16 -12.86 9.12
N ALA A 400 6.16 -12.96 8.24
CA ALA A 400 6.03 -13.65 6.96
C ALA A 400 5.75 -15.15 7.13
N VAL A 401 6.44 -15.82 8.06
CA VAL A 401 6.21 -17.24 8.39
C VAL A 401 4.79 -17.42 8.93
N GLY A 402 4.34 -16.55 9.85
CA GLY A 402 2.97 -16.59 10.39
C GLY A 402 1.91 -16.46 9.30
N LEU A 403 2.10 -15.52 8.35
CA LEU A 403 1.21 -15.37 7.19
C LEU A 403 1.23 -16.61 6.30
N LEU A 404 2.40 -17.15 5.99
CA LEU A 404 2.54 -18.33 5.13
C LEU A 404 1.87 -19.57 5.75
N VAL A 405 2.01 -19.78 7.06
CA VAL A 405 1.32 -20.85 7.79
C VAL A 405 -0.20 -20.68 7.68
N LEU A 406 -0.72 -19.46 7.89
CA LEU A 406 -2.15 -19.20 7.78
C LEU A 406 -2.66 -19.44 6.36
N VAL A 407 -1.93 -19.01 5.33
CA VAL A 407 -2.29 -19.26 3.93
C VAL A 407 -2.37 -20.76 3.67
N ILE A 408 -1.35 -21.52 4.08
CA ILE A 408 -1.33 -22.99 3.90
C ILE A 408 -2.53 -23.64 4.62
N VAL A 409 -2.79 -23.29 5.88
CA VAL A 409 -3.92 -23.86 6.65
C VAL A 409 -5.26 -23.54 5.97
N ASN A 410 -5.44 -22.29 5.53
CA ASN A 410 -6.66 -21.86 4.85
C ASN A 410 -6.86 -22.52 3.48
N CYS A 411 -5.77 -22.76 2.73
CA CYS A 411 -5.82 -23.45 1.44
C CYS A 411 -6.07 -24.95 1.55
N LEU A 412 -5.57 -25.61 2.62
CA LEU A 412 -5.73 -27.05 2.80
C LEU A 412 -7.14 -27.45 3.25
N ASN A 413 -7.68 -26.79 4.28
CA ASN A 413 -9.01 -27.13 4.80
C ASN A 413 -9.65 -25.98 5.59
N VAL A 414 -10.66 -25.37 4.99
CA VAL A 414 -11.44 -24.28 5.60
C VAL A 414 -12.10 -24.67 6.94
N ARG A 415 -12.42 -25.95 7.18
CA ARG A 415 -12.99 -26.39 8.46
C ARG A 415 -11.97 -26.26 9.60
N ILE A 416 -10.69 -26.51 9.32
CA ILE A 416 -9.60 -26.33 10.30
C ILE A 416 -9.50 -24.85 10.65
N SER A 417 -9.55 -23.95 9.66
CA SER A 417 -9.54 -22.50 9.92
C SER A 417 -10.67 -22.06 10.83
N VAL A 418 -11.90 -22.56 10.63
CA VAL A 418 -13.05 -22.22 11.50
C VAL A 418 -12.83 -22.72 12.94
N VAL A 419 -12.38 -23.98 13.10
CA VAL A 419 -12.09 -24.55 14.44
C VAL A 419 -10.98 -23.77 15.15
N VAL A 420 -9.89 -23.45 14.44
CA VAL A 420 -8.77 -22.66 14.96
C VAL A 420 -9.26 -21.28 15.43
N THR A 421 -10.08 -20.60 14.63
CA THR A 421 -10.67 -19.30 15.05
C THR A 421 -11.51 -19.43 16.31
N THR A 422 -12.35 -20.46 16.43
CA THR A 422 -13.18 -20.66 17.63
C THR A 422 -12.33 -20.92 18.88
N ILE A 423 -11.29 -21.76 18.77
CA ILE A 423 -10.37 -22.03 19.89
C ILE A 423 -9.61 -20.75 20.28
N LEU A 424 -9.04 -20.04 19.30
CA LEU A 424 -8.31 -18.79 19.55
C LEU A 424 -9.20 -17.70 20.14
N MET A 425 -10.48 -17.64 19.76
CA MET A 425 -11.48 -16.77 20.37
C MET A 425 -11.66 -17.09 21.86
N GLY A 426 -11.79 -18.36 22.23
CA GLY A 426 -11.86 -18.77 23.63
C GLY A 426 -10.61 -18.38 24.43
N VAL A 427 -9.43 -18.63 23.88
CA VAL A 427 -8.14 -18.32 24.54
C VAL A 427 -7.98 -16.84 24.80
N LYS A 428 -8.25 -15.97 23.81
CA LYS A 428 -8.10 -14.53 23.99
C LYS A 428 -9.17 -13.92 24.88
N SER A 429 -10.41 -14.41 24.81
CA SER A 429 -11.45 -13.98 25.76
C SER A 429 -11.08 -14.34 27.19
N LEU A 430 -10.51 -15.53 27.42
CA LEU A 430 -10.00 -15.93 28.74
C LEU A 430 -8.86 -15.01 29.21
N ALA A 431 -7.91 -14.66 28.33
CA ALA A 431 -6.82 -13.76 28.67
C ALA A 431 -7.34 -12.37 29.11
N LEU A 432 -8.31 -11.80 28.39
CA LEU A 432 -8.92 -10.52 28.79
C LEU A 432 -9.71 -10.63 30.10
N LEU A 433 -10.36 -11.77 30.36
CA LEU A 433 -11.03 -12.02 31.64
C LEU A 433 -10.02 -12.08 32.80
N VAL A 434 -8.88 -12.74 32.62
CA VAL A 434 -7.81 -12.77 33.64
C VAL A 434 -7.31 -11.36 33.94
N ILE A 435 -7.08 -10.54 32.90
CA ILE A 435 -6.67 -9.14 33.08
C ILE A 435 -7.75 -8.35 33.83
N SER A 436 -9.02 -8.51 33.43
CA SER A 436 -10.15 -7.81 34.04
C SER A 436 -10.32 -8.17 35.52
N ILE A 437 -10.27 -9.48 35.86
CA ILE A 437 -10.40 -9.97 37.23
C ILE A 437 -9.23 -9.48 38.09
N GLY A 438 -7.99 -9.55 37.59
CA GLY A 438 -6.83 -9.04 38.33
C GLY A 438 -6.95 -7.55 38.66
N GLY A 439 -7.48 -6.74 37.73
CA GLY A 439 -7.76 -5.33 37.95
C GLY A 439 -8.84 -5.08 39.00
N ILE A 440 -9.94 -5.85 38.96
CA ILE A 440 -11.04 -5.75 39.94
C ILE A 440 -10.56 -6.11 41.35
N VAL A 441 -9.75 -7.17 41.49
CA VAL A 441 -9.18 -7.57 42.79
C VAL A 441 -8.33 -6.44 43.38
N LEU A 442 -7.49 -5.79 42.56
CA LEU A 442 -6.64 -4.68 43.01
C LEU A 442 -7.45 -3.41 43.33
N LEU A 443 -8.54 -3.17 42.60
CA LEU A 443 -9.50 -2.11 42.94
C LEU A 443 -10.13 -2.33 44.32
N ILE A 444 -10.56 -3.57 44.61
CA ILE A 444 -11.14 -3.94 45.91
C ILE A 444 -10.11 -3.78 47.03
N GLN A 445 -8.82 -4.00 46.75
CA GLN A 445 -7.72 -3.75 47.70
C GLN A 445 -7.40 -2.27 47.92
N GLY A 446 -8.07 -1.35 47.22
CA GLY A 446 -7.96 0.10 47.43
C GLY A 446 -6.97 0.82 46.50
N ASN A 447 -6.38 0.13 45.53
CA ASN A 447 -5.41 0.72 44.60
C ASN A 447 -6.11 1.59 43.53
N THR A 448 -6.49 2.81 43.93
CA THR A 448 -7.30 3.76 43.12
C THR A 448 -6.59 5.07 42.83
N ASP A 449 -5.33 5.21 43.23
CA ASP A 449 -4.59 6.48 43.20
C ASP A 449 -4.54 7.11 41.79
N ASN A 450 -4.38 6.29 40.75
CA ASN A 450 -4.36 6.74 39.36
C ASN A 450 -5.72 7.22 38.83
N LEU A 451 -6.82 6.94 39.54
CA LEU A 451 -8.19 7.28 39.14
C LEU A 451 -8.76 8.49 39.91
N GLN A 452 -8.10 8.97 40.96
CA GLN A 452 -8.61 10.09 41.78
C GLN A 452 -8.64 11.41 40.99
N ASN A 453 -7.59 11.72 40.22
CA ASN A 453 -7.51 12.87 39.33
C ASN A 453 -7.61 12.46 37.85
N ALA A 454 -8.58 11.61 37.51
CA ALA A 454 -8.62 10.94 36.20
C ALA A 454 -8.67 11.89 34.99
N PHE A 455 -9.15 13.13 35.12
CA PHE A 455 -9.26 14.08 34.00
C PHE A 455 -8.17 15.15 33.98
N GLU A 456 -7.21 15.11 34.90
CA GLU A 456 -6.09 16.04 34.93
C GLU A 456 -5.16 15.82 33.71
N GLY A 457 -4.73 16.90 33.05
CA GLY A 457 -3.89 16.82 31.85
C GLY A 457 -4.62 16.46 30.55
N THR A 458 -5.96 16.51 30.52
CA THR A 458 -6.74 16.24 29.30
C THR A 458 -6.45 17.27 28.21
N SER A 459 -6.02 16.80 27.04
CA SER A 459 -5.89 17.66 25.86
C SER A 459 -7.26 18.00 25.27
N GLN A 460 -7.53 19.29 25.05
CA GLN A 460 -8.78 19.77 24.45
C GLN A 460 -8.66 20.04 22.94
N SER A 461 -7.52 19.71 22.33
CA SER A 461 -7.32 19.91 20.89
C SER A 461 -8.14 18.90 20.09
N VAL A 462 -8.98 19.41 19.18
CA VAL A 462 -9.83 18.58 18.30
C VAL A 462 -9.00 17.59 17.48
N GLY A 463 -7.82 17.99 17.00
CA GLY A 463 -6.93 17.12 16.24
C GLY A 463 -6.39 15.95 17.07
N VAL A 464 -6.05 16.21 18.34
CA VAL A 464 -5.55 15.20 19.27
C VAL A 464 -6.65 14.22 19.68
N ILE A 465 -7.85 14.73 19.95
CA ILE A 465 -9.04 13.91 20.22
C ILE A 465 -9.34 13.03 19.00
N GLY A 466 -9.31 13.60 17.78
CA GLY A 466 -9.51 12.86 16.53
C GLY A 466 -8.50 11.72 16.34
N MET A 467 -7.22 11.95 16.63
CA MET A 467 -6.20 10.92 16.59
C MET A 467 -6.44 9.82 17.64
N ALA A 468 -6.87 10.18 18.85
CA ALA A 468 -7.20 9.21 19.89
C ALA A 468 -8.41 8.34 19.49
N PHE A 469 -9.45 8.92 18.88
CA PHE A 469 -10.56 8.17 18.29
C PHE A 469 -10.09 7.24 17.17
N TYR A 470 -9.25 7.72 16.25
CA TYR A 470 -8.70 6.90 15.17
C TYR A 470 -7.94 5.66 15.70
N GLN A 471 -7.07 5.86 16.69
CA GLN A 471 -6.30 4.79 17.32
C GLN A 471 -7.18 3.81 18.12
N CYS A 472 -8.25 4.31 18.73
CA CYS A 472 -9.19 3.48 19.47
C CYS A 472 -10.11 2.69 18.53
N LEU A 473 -10.60 3.29 17.45
CA LEU A 473 -11.46 2.62 16.45
C LEU A 473 -10.74 1.47 15.75
N TRP A 474 -9.41 1.54 15.59
CA TRP A 474 -8.61 0.40 15.14
C TRP A 474 -8.80 -0.85 16.03
N SER A 475 -8.97 -0.69 17.35
CA SER A 475 -9.23 -1.83 18.25
C SER A 475 -10.62 -2.42 18.10
N TYR A 476 -11.56 -1.68 17.51
CA TYR A 476 -12.91 -2.14 17.23
C TYR A 476 -13.08 -2.65 15.79
N ASP A 477 -12.02 -2.64 14.97
CA ASP A 477 -12.11 -3.06 13.58
C ASP A 477 -12.58 -4.52 13.42
N GLY A 478 -13.40 -4.76 12.40
CA GLY A 478 -13.85 -6.09 12.01
C GLY A 478 -15.29 -6.47 12.36
N TRP A 479 -16.09 -5.54 12.91
CA TRP A 479 -17.53 -5.72 13.09
C TRP A 479 -18.29 -5.95 11.77
N ASN A 480 -17.76 -5.48 10.64
CA ASN A 480 -18.31 -5.63 9.29
C ASN A 480 -18.04 -7.01 8.66
N ASN A 481 -17.17 -7.85 9.23
CA ASN A 481 -16.78 -9.12 8.61
C ASN A 481 -17.94 -10.10 8.44
N LEU A 482 -18.91 -10.11 9.36
CA LEU A 482 -20.06 -11.02 9.28
C LEU A 482 -20.95 -10.71 8.05
N ASN A 483 -20.96 -9.46 7.59
CA ASN A 483 -21.68 -9.05 6.38
C ASN A 483 -21.09 -9.65 5.09
N SER A 484 -19.82 -10.04 5.10
CA SER A 484 -19.19 -10.68 3.93
C SER A 484 -19.62 -12.13 3.73
N VAL A 485 -20.15 -12.76 4.79
CA VAL A 485 -20.48 -14.19 4.86
C VAL A 485 -21.98 -14.44 5.13
N THR A 486 -22.82 -13.51 4.69
CA THR A 486 -24.29 -13.55 4.85
C THR A 486 -24.93 -14.78 4.20
N GLU A 487 -24.44 -15.23 3.03
CA GLU A 487 -24.93 -16.47 2.37
C GLU A 487 -24.60 -17.75 3.16
N GLU A 488 -23.52 -17.73 3.96
CA GLU A 488 -23.09 -18.86 4.80
C GLU A 488 -23.78 -18.88 6.18
N LEU A 489 -24.47 -17.79 6.55
CA LEU A 489 -25.13 -17.61 7.85
C LEU A 489 -26.54 -18.22 7.86
N LYS A 490 -26.83 -19.09 8.82
CA LYS A 490 -28.18 -19.65 9.04
C LYS A 490 -29.11 -18.55 9.51
N ARG A 491 -30.26 -18.35 8.85
CA ARG A 491 -31.28 -17.32 9.18
C ARG A 491 -30.67 -15.92 9.37
N PRO A 492 -30.07 -15.33 8.32
CA PRO A 492 -29.32 -14.08 8.42
C PRO A 492 -30.18 -12.93 8.93
N GLU A 493 -31.47 -12.88 8.58
CA GLU A 493 -32.43 -11.85 9.03
C GLU A 493 -32.57 -11.73 10.56
N VAL A 494 -32.26 -12.79 11.29
CA VAL A 494 -32.36 -12.83 12.76
C VAL A 494 -30.98 -12.94 13.39
N ASN A 495 -30.11 -13.78 12.83
CA ASN A 495 -28.82 -14.10 13.45
C ASN A 495 -27.76 -13.02 13.20
N LEU A 496 -27.81 -12.28 12.09
CA LEU A 496 -26.89 -11.17 11.82
C LEU A 496 -27.05 -10.05 12.86
N PRO A 497 -28.23 -9.44 13.05
CA PRO A 497 -28.40 -8.37 14.04
C PRO A 497 -28.19 -8.87 15.47
N ARG A 498 -28.65 -10.08 15.82
CA ARG A 498 -28.42 -10.65 17.16
C ARG A 498 -26.94 -10.87 17.45
N ALA A 499 -26.16 -11.36 16.48
CA ALA A 499 -24.74 -11.58 16.67
C ALA A 499 -24.00 -10.27 16.96
N LEU A 500 -24.33 -9.19 16.23
CA LEU A 500 -23.74 -7.86 16.44
C LEU A 500 -24.14 -7.24 17.78
N MET A 501 -25.43 -7.30 18.14
CA MET A 501 -25.95 -6.80 19.41
C MET A 501 -25.39 -7.55 20.64
N ILE A 502 -24.92 -8.79 20.48
CA ILE A 502 -24.28 -9.54 21.56
C ILE A 502 -22.77 -9.27 21.57
N ALA A 503 -22.10 -9.42 20.41
CA ALA A 503 -20.64 -9.40 20.35
C ALA A 503 -20.06 -8.02 20.69
N ILE A 504 -20.58 -6.94 20.10
CA ILE A 504 -19.97 -5.60 20.24
C ILE A 504 -20.08 -5.07 21.68
N PRO A 505 -21.23 -5.14 22.37
CA PRO A 505 -21.31 -4.72 23.76
C PRO A 505 -20.43 -5.56 24.70
N VAL A 506 -20.37 -6.89 24.51
CA VAL A 506 -19.50 -7.76 25.30
C VAL A 506 -18.03 -7.37 25.14
N VAL A 507 -17.58 -7.14 23.90
CA VAL A 507 -16.21 -6.67 23.63
C VAL A 507 -15.95 -5.30 24.25
N THR A 508 -16.90 -4.37 24.12
CA THR A 508 -16.79 -3.01 24.68
C THR A 508 -16.62 -3.05 26.20
N ILE A 509 -17.43 -3.87 26.89
CA ILE A 509 -17.34 -4.04 28.34
C ILE A 509 -15.97 -4.64 28.73
N LEU A 510 -15.52 -5.69 28.03
CA LEU A 510 -14.21 -6.28 28.28
C LEU A 510 -13.07 -5.29 28.05
N TYR A 511 -13.12 -4.48 26.99
CA TYR A 511 -12.11 -3.48 26.70
C TYR A 511 -12.05 -2.39 27.77
N LEU A 512 -13.21 -1.91 28.25
CA LEU A 512 -13.26 -0.96 29.36
C LEU A 512 -12.67 -1.56 30.64
N LEU A 513 -13.05 -2.79 31.00
CA LEU A 513 -12.52 -3.47 32.18
C LEU A 513 -11.00 -3.69 32.11
N VAL A 514 -10.48 -4.03 30.93
CA VAL A 514 -9.05 -4.20 30.69
C VAL A 514 -8.30 -2.86 30.82
N ASN A 515 -8.83 -1.77 30.27
CA ASN A 515 -8.21 -0.45 30.42
C ASN A 515 -8.22 0.01 31.88
N VAL A 516 -9.32 -0.21 32.60
CA VAL A 516 -9.40 0.03 34.04
C VAL A 516 -8.34 -0.79 34.79
N SER A 517 -8.17 -2.07 34.44
CA SER A 517 -7.15 -2.95 35.03
C SER A 517 -5.71 -2.48 34.75
N TYR A 518 -5.42 -1.99 33.55
CA TYR A 518 -4.10 -1.42 33.24
C TYR A 518 -3.81 -0.18 34.08
N LEU A 519 -4.80 0.70 34.26
CA LEU A 519 -4.66 1.94 35.03
C LEU A 519 -4.59 1.71 36.54
N THR A 520 -5.06 0.57 37.06
CA THR A 520 -4.93 0.24 38.48
C THR A 520 -3.56 -0.34 38.81
N VAL A 521 -2.92 -1.02 37.85
CA VAL A 521 -1.60 -1.66 38.04
C VAL A 521 -0.43 -0.74 37.67
N MET A 522 -0.62 0.11 36.67
CA MET A 522 0.44 0.97 36.10
C MET A 522 0.05 2.43 36.20
N THR A 523 1.05 3.29 36.43
CA THR A 523 0.83 4.73 36.32
C THR A 523 0.59 5.12 34.85
N PRO A 524 -0.13 6.22 34.57
CA PRO A 524 -0.35 6.67 33.19
C PRO A 524 0.96 6.84 32.42
N ARG A 525 2.00 7.38 33.07
CA ARG A 525 3.32 7.58 32.47
C ARG A 525 4.01 6.26 32.12
N GLU A 526 3.94 5.28 33.01
CA GLU A 526 4.51 3.96 32.77
C GLU A 526 3.83 3.25 31.59
N MET A 527 2.50 3.34 31.53
CA MET A 527 1.71 2.78 30.42
C MET A 527 2.05 3.44 29.08
N MET A 528 2.32 4.75 29.06
CA MET A 528 2.72 5.51 27.87
C MET A 528 4.11 5.12 27.33
N VAL A 529 5.04 4.69 28.18
CA VAL A 529 6.42 4.33 27.78
C VAL A 529 6.58 2.82 27.54
N SER A 530 5.65 2.00 28.04
CA SER A 530 5.66 0.56 27.90
C SER A 530 5.48 0.12 26.44
N GLY A 531 6.46 -0.59 25.88
CA GLY A 531 6.36 -1.16 24.52
C GLY A 531 5.33 -2.29 24.38
N ALA A 532 4.94 -2.96 25.48
CA ALA A 532 3.92 -3.99 25.49
C ALA A 532 3.10 -3.95 26.81
N VAL A 533 2.01 -3.18 26.81
CA VAL A 533 1.21 -2.87 28.01
C VAL A 533 0.76 -4.12 28.79
N ALA A 534 0.32 -5.15 28.07
CA ALA A 534 -0.16 -6.39 28.69
C ALA A 534 0.94 -7.23 29.34
N VAL A 535 2.15 -7.19 28.78
CA VAL A 535 3.31 -7.89 29.36
C VAL A 535 3.75 -7.17 30.64
N THR A 536 3.81 -5.84 30.61
CA THR A 536 4.10 -5.02 31.79
C THR A 536 3.08 -5.25 32.91
N TRP A 537 1.79 -5.33 32.58
CA TRP A 537 0.74 -5.73 33.52
C TRP A 537 0.99 -7.15 34.07
N GLY A 538 1.28 -8.11 33.20
CA GLY A 538 1.54 -9.51 33.57
C GLY A 538 2.73 -9.67 34.52
N ASN A 539 3.83 -8.94 34.27
CA ASN A 539 5.01 -8.96 35.12
C ASN A 539 4.71 -8.43 36.54
N LYS A 540 3.81 -7.45 36.67
CA LYS A 540 3.42 -6.89 37.98
C LYS A 540 2.42 -7.74 38.74
N VAL A 541 1.44 -8.33 38.06
CA VAL A 541 0.34 -9.07 38.71
C VAL A 541 0.63 -10.56 38.83
N LEU A 542 1.19 -11.17 37.78
CA LEU A 542 1.45 -12.61 37.70
C LEU A 542 2.91 -12.98 38.00
N GLY A 543 3.77 -11.98 38.20
CA GLY A 543 5.21 -12.17 38.46
C GLY A 543 5.90 -12.89 37.31
N SER A 544 6.49 -14.05 37.60
CA SER A 544 7.23 -14.87 36.63
C SER A 544 6.40 -15.39 35.45
N TRP A 545 5.07 -15.26 35.50
CA TRP A 545 4.15 -15.69 34.43
C TRP A 545 3.77 -14.58 33.44
N GLY A 546 4.43 -13.43 33.45
CA GLY A 546 4.14 -12.33 32.50
C GLY A 546 4.25 -12.70 31.02
N TRP A 547 5.10 -13.67 30.66
CA TRP A 547 5.24 -14.20 29.29
C TRP A 547 3.94 -14.81 28.73
N VAL A 548 3.04 -15.28 29.61
CA VAL A 548 1.71 -15.80 29.22
C VAL A 548 0.89 -14.72 28.53
N MET A 549 0.97 -13.47 28.98
CA MET A 549 0.25 -12.35 28.38
C MET A 549 0.78 -12.01 26.98
N SER A 550 2.09 -12.09 26.77
CA SER A 550 2.70 -11.92 25.44
C SER A 550 2.22 -12.99 24.47
N THR A 551 2.20 -14.25 24.94
CA THR A 551 1.73 -15.39 24.15
C THR A 551 0.24 -15.26 23.81
N ALA A 552 -0.58 -14.83 24.77
CA ALA A 552 -2.00 -14.58 24.56
C ALA A 552 -2.23 -13.45 23.54
N ALA A 553 -1.47 -12.36 23.61
CA ALA A 553 -1.54 -11.26 22.65
C ALA A 553 -1.11 -11.69 21.23
N ALA A 554 -0.08 -12.53 21.13
CA ALA A 554 0.35 -13.13 19.87
C ALA A 554 -0.75 -14.03 19.27
N LEU A 555 -1.29 -14.96 20.06
CA LEU A 555 -2.38 -15.85 19.63
C LEU A 555 -3.65 -15.07 19.26
N SER A 556 -3.92 -13.96 19.95
CA SER A 556 -5.05 -13.07 19.62
C SER A 556 -4.87 -12.45 18.23
N SER A 557 -3.69 -11.89 17.96
CA SER A 557 -3.31 -11.31 16.67
C SER A 557 -3.40 -12.34 15.54
N PHE A 558 -2.92 -13.56 15.80
CA PHE A 558 -2.98 -14.68 14.87
C PHE A 558 -4.42 -15.12 14.56
N GLY A 559 -5.30 -15.11 15.57
CA GLY A 559 -6.73 -15.39 15.39
C GLY A 559 -7.45 -14.33 14.55
N SER A 560 -7.15 -13.05 14.76
CA SER A 560 -7.73 -11.96 13.96
C SER A 560 -7.25 -12.00 12.51
N LEU A 561 -5.98 -12.36 12.26
CA LEU A 561 -5.48 -12.62 10.90
C LEU A 561 -6.30 -13.72 10.21
N ASN A 562 -6.48 -14.87 10.86
CA ASN A 562 -7.21 -16.00 10.29
C ASN A 562 -8.68 -15.64 9.95
N GLY A 563 -9.36 -14.92 10.85
CA GLY A 563 -10.73 -14.44 10.60
C GLY A 563 -10.82 -13.45 9.44
N SER A 564 -9.79 -12.61 9.27
CA SER A 564 -9.72 -11.63 8.18
C SER A 564 -9.38 -12.26 6.82
N PHE A 565 -8.56 -13.30 6.80
CA PHE A 565 -8.34 -14.13 5.60
C PHE A 565 -9.64 -14.79 5.15
N PHE A 566 -10.40 -15.34 6.11
CA PHE A 566 -11.68 -15.98 5.82
C PHE A 566 -12.66 -15.00 5.15
N SER A 567 -12.85 -13.80 5.69
CA SER A 567 -13.75 -12.80 5.10
C SER A 567 -13.24 -12.26 3.76
N GLY A 568 -11.92 -12.10 3.61
CA GLY A 568 -11.29 -11.57 2.40
C GLY A 568 -11.52 -12.41 1.16
N GLY A 569 -11.44 -13.73 1.29
CA GLY A 569 -11.70 -14.64 0.17
C GLY A 569 -13.11 -14.48 -0.44
N ARG A 570 -14.11 -14.10 0.36
CA ARG A 570 -15.51 -13.97 -0.11
C ARG A 570 -15.71 -12.74 -0.96
N VAL A 571 -15.04 -11.63 -0.63
CA VAL A 571 -15.07 -10.42 -1.46
C VAL A 571 -14.45 -10.71 -2.82
N CYS A 572 -13.31 -11.41 -2.86
CA CYS A 572 -12.67 -11.81 -4.11
C CYS A 572 -13.56 -12.75 -4.94
N PHE A 573 -14.13 -13.76 -4.31
CA PHE A 573 -15.04 -14.71 -4.96
C PHE A 573 -16.25 -14.02 -5.59
N VAL A 574 -16.89 -13.10 -4.86
CA VAL A 574 -18.09 -12.41 -5.34
C VAL A 574 -17.74 -11.42 -6.45
N ALA A 575 -16.64 -10.67 -6.35
CA ALA A 575 -16.27 -9.77 -7.45
C ALA A 575 -15.91 -10.53 -8.74
N ALA A 576 -15.27 -11.70 -8.62
CA ALA A 576 -15.02 -12.58 -9.76
C ALA A 576 -16.34 -13.14 -10.35
N ARG A 577 -17.31 -13.52 -9.49
CA ARG A 577 -18.65 -13.96 -9.91
C ARG A 577 -19.39 -12.90 -10.73
N GLU A 578 -19.19 -11.63 -10.41
CA GLU A 578 -19.80 -10.49 -11.10
C GLU A 578 -18.95 -9.97 -12.28
N GLY A 579 -17.82 -10.61 -12.60
CA GLY A 579 -16.96 -10.24 -13.74
C GLY A 579 -16.09 -9.01 -13.51
N HIS A 580 -15.86 -8.62 -12.25
CA HIS A 580 -15.02 -7.49 -11.86
C HIS A 580 -13.60 -7.90 -11.41
N MET A 581 -13.29 -9.19 -11.33
CA MET A 581 -11.95 -9.75 -11.06
C MET A 581 -11.63 -10.93 -11.96
#